data_AF-A0A7X8W393-F1
#
_entry.id   AF-A0A7X8W393-F1
#
_cell.length_a   1.000
_cell.length_b   1.000
_cell.length_c   1.000
_cell.angle_alpha   90.00
_cell.angle_beta   90.00
_cell.angle_gamma   90.00
#
_symmetry.space_group_name_H-M   'P 1'
#
loop_
_entity.id
_entity.type
_entity.pdbx_description
1 polymer ?
#
loop_
_entity_poly.entity_id
_entity_poly.type
_entity_poly.pdbx_seq_one_letter_code
_entity_poly.pdbx_strand_id
1 'polypeptide(L)'
;CTVENQEIADYRLKIFSSLPIKHKNIICQPLLTPINLSQYLENIELVVVGGESDRFARPLNYDWVLSIRAQCIEQKVAFQFRQCGSNFIKDGKLYRLPVKLLTSQARKANINYQP
;
A
#
# COMPACT_ATOMS: atom_id res chain seq x y z
N CYS A 1 10.32 -2.25 4.95
CA CYS A 1 9.57 -2.33 6.22
C CYS A 1 8.10 -2.59 5.92
N THR A 2 7.47 -3.59 6.54
CA THR A 2 6.04 -3.87 6.32
C THR A 2 5.19 -3.16 7.38
N VAL A 3 4.09 -2.52 6.95
CA VAL A 3 3.17 -1.79 7.83
C VAL A 3 1.73 -2.01 7.39
N GLU A 4 0.91 -2.58 8.27
CA GLU A 4 -0.44 -3.03 7.92
C GLU A 4 -1.53 -2.00 8.29
N ASN A 5 -1.25 -1.11 9.24
CA ASN A 5 -2.12 -0.06 9.75
C ASN A 5 -1.30 1.14 10.29
N GLN A 6 -1.96 2.21 10.75
CA GLN A 6 -1.29 3.42 11.23
C GLN A 6 -0.43 3.17 12.48
N GLU A 7 -0.93 2.43 13.46
CA GLU A 7 -0.21 2.14 14.71
C GLU A 7 1.14 1.46 14.42
N ILE A 8 1.11 0.44 13.54
CA ILE A 8 2.32 -0.28 13.14
C ILE A 8 3.21 0.60 12.26
N ALA A 9 2.66 1.47 11.43
CA ALA A 9 3.43 2.44 10.67
C ALA A 9 4.20 3.38 11.60
N ASP A 10 3.53 3.99 12.57
CA ASP A 10 4.15 4.93 13.51
C ASP A 10 5.24 4.27 14.35
N TYR A 11 4.99 3.04 14.81
CA TYR A 11 5.97 2.28 15.57
C TYR A 11 7.18 1.85 14.73
N ARG A 12 6.96 1.16 13.61
CA ARG A 12 8.05 0.55 12.83
C ARG A 12 8.80 1.57 11.99
N LEU A 13 8.12 2.55 11.39
CA LEU A 13 8.76 3.51 10.50
C LEU A 13 9.62 4.51 11.26
N LYS A 14 9.26 4.87 12.50
CA LYS A 14 10.14 5.66 13.38
C LYS A 14 11.50 4.99 13.58
N ILE A 15 11.53 3.68 13.82
CA ILE A 15 12.76 2.91 13.95
C ILE A 15 13.45 2.77 12.59
N PHE A 16 12.69 2.42 11.55
CA PHE A 16 13.23 2.20 10.21
C PHE A 16 13.91 3.45 9.61
N SER A 17 13.38 4.65 9.91
CA SER A 17 13.97 5.92 9.48
C SER A 17 15.35 6.15 10.08
N SER A 18 15.62 5.72 11.31
CA SER A 18 16.94 5.92 11.97
C SER A 18 17.99 4.87 11.59
N LEU A 19 17.58 3.73 11.05
CA LEU A 19 18.53 2.67 10.67
C LEU A 19 19.36 3.08 9.44
N PRO A 20 20.68 2.76 9.41
CA PRO A 20 21.58 3.06 8.30
C PRO A 20 21.40 2.07 7.13
N ILE A 21 20.15 1.89 6.68
CA ILE A 21 19.80 1.03 5.56
C ILE A 21 19.90 1.84 4.27
N LYS A 22 20.68 1.35 3.31
CA LYS A 22 20.95 2.02 2.04
C LYS A 22 19.72 2.14 1.13
N HIS A 23 18.93 1.08 1.03
CA HIS A 23 17.74 1.01 0.17
C HIS A 23 16.50 0.80 1.03
N LYS A 24 15.64 1.82 1.11
CA LYS A 24 14.49 1.81 2.01
C LYS A 24 13.18 1.75 1.22
N ASN A 25 12.41 0.69 1.46
CA ASN A 25 11.10 0.48 0.87
C ASN A 25 10.05 0.26 1.96
N ILE A 26 8.84 0.81 1.77
CA ILE A 26 7.69 0.60 2.65
C ILE A 26 6.70 -0.33 1.95
N ILE A 27 6.25 -1.36 2.66
CA ILE A 27 5.33 -2.37 2.13
C ILE A 27 4.05 -2.32 2.95
N CYS A 28 3.03 -1.67 2.40
CA CYS A 28 1.67 -1.65 2.93
C CYS A 28 0.87 -2.85 2.40
N GLN A 29 1.31 -4.05 2.78
CA GLN A 29 0.68 -5.30 2.32
C GLN A 29 0.76 -6.38 3.43
N PRO A 30 -0.39 -6.80 3.99
CA PRO A 30 -1.73 -6.32 3.65
C PRO A 30 -2.01 -4.92 4.20
N LEU A 31 -2.63 -4.04 3.39
CA LEU A 31 -3.18 -2.78 3.87
C LEU A 31 -4.55 -3.03 4.52
N LEU A 32 -4.66 -2.80 5.82
CA LEU A 32 -5.84 -3.15 6.62
C LEU A 32 -6.70 -1.94 7.02
N THR A 33 -6.08 -0.77 7.14
CA THR A 33 -6.73 0.49 7.51
C THR A 33 -6.10 1.61 6.68
N PRO A 34 -6.68 2.83 6.63
CA PRO A 34 -5.97 3.99 6.09
C PRO A 34 -4.64 4.19 6.84
N ILE A 35 -3.60 4.62 6.11
CA ILE A 35 -2.28 4.98 6.63
C ILE A 35 -1.88 6.34 6.04
N ASN A 36 -1.42 7.23 6.90
CA ASN A 36 -0.72 8.44 6.55
C ASN A 36 0.79 8.22 6.74
N LEU A 37 1.50 8.18 5.62
CA LEU A 37 2.94 8.04 5.51
C LEU A 37 3.66 9.38 5.36
N SER A 38 2.98 10.53 5.33
CA SER A 38 3.58 11.81 4.94
C SER A 38 4.85 12.17 5.75
N GLN A 39 4.93 11.76 7.00
CA GLN A 39 6.09 11.99 7.88
C GLN A 39 7.22 10.93 7.74
N TYR A 40 7.04 9.90 6.92
CA TYR A 40 7.90 8.71 6.84
C TYR A 40 8.47 8.44 5.44
N LEU A 41 8.24 9.32 4.47
CA LEU A 41 8.64 9.13 3.07
C LEU A 41 10.05 9.65 2.73
N GLU A 42 10.71 10.34 3.66
CA GLU A 42 12.08 10.79 3.48
C GLU A 42 13.05 9.60 3.27
N ASN A 43 13.88 9.67 2.22
CA ASN A 43 14.83 8.62 1.84
C ASN A 43 14.18 7.26 1.52
N ILE A 44 12.87 7.23 1.22
CA ILE A 44 12.17 6.03 0.75
C ILE A 44 12.24 5.99 -0.78
N GLU A 45 12.63 4.84 -1.32
CA GLU A 45 12.74 4.63 -2.76
C GLU A 45 11.39 4.18 -3.35
N LEU A 46 10.67 3.30 -2.65
CA LEU A 46 9.42 2.71 -3.12
C LEU A 46 8.43 2.44 -1.98
N VAL A 47 7.17 2.78 -2.24
CA VAL A 47 6.02 2.31 -1.47
C VAL A 47 5.22 1.30 -2.29
N VAL A 48 4.98 0.12 -1.72
CA VAL A 48 4.17 -0.94 -2.32
C VAL A 48 2.89 -1.12 -1.52
N VAL A 49 1.74 -1.16 -2.20
CA VAL A 49 0.43 -1.40 -1.56
C VAL A 49 -0.20 -2.67 -2.11
N GLY A 50 -0.81 -3.48 -1.25
CA GLY A 50 -1.62 -4.61 -1.67
C GLY A 50 -2.55 -5.16 -0.59
N GLY A 51 -3.57 -5.93 -1.01
CA GLY A 51 -4.52 -6.58 -0.11
C GLY A 51 -4.15 -8.03 0.24
N GLU A 52 -5.03 -8.71 0.97
CA GLU A 52 -4.89 -10.14 1.31
C GLU A 52 -5.45 -11.05 0.21
N SER A 53 -4.87 -12.25 0.06
CA SER A 53 -5.23 -13.24 -0.96
C SER A 53 -5.73 -14.55 -0.36
N ASP A 54 -6.87 -14.52 0.31
CA ASP A 54 -7.50 -15.70 0.93
C ASP A 54 -9.04 -15.62 0.94
N ARG A 55 -9.73 -16.72 1.26
CA ARG A 55 -11.19 -16.80 1.47
C ARG A 55 -11.66 -15.87 2.59
N PHE A 56 -10.86 -15.70 3.63
CA PHE A 56 -11.17 -14.86 4.79
C PHE A 56 -10.44 -13.51 4.75
N ALA A 57 -9.95 -13.10 3.58
CA ALA A 57 -9.27 -11.82 3.39
C ALA A 57 -10.10 -10.65 3.94
N ARG A 58 -9.47 -9.78 4.70
CA ARG A 58 -10.05 -8.51 5.14
C ARG A 58 -10.24 -7.58 3.93
N PRO A 59 -11.26 -6.71 3.95
CA PRO A 59 -11.52 -5.81 2.83
C PRO A 59 -10.37 -4.81 2.62
N LEU A 60 -9.86 -4.73 1.40
CA LEU A 60 -9.01 -3.64 0.95
C LEU A 60 -9.88 -2.54 0.33
N ASN A 61 -9.88 -1.34 0.91
CA ASN A 61 -10.54 -0.19 0.29
C ASN A 61 -9.59 0.53 -0.68
N TYR A 62 -10.03 0.72 -1.92
CA TYR A 62 -9.28 1.38 -2.98
C TYR A 62 -8.96 2.85 -2.66
N ASP A 63 -9.80 3.55 -1.90
CA ASP A 63 -9.55 4.94 -1.51
C ASP A 63 -8.30 5.07 -0.63
N TRP A 64 -8.00 4.06 0.19
CA TRP A 64 -6.78 4.03 0.99
C TRP A 64 -5.54 3.86 0.12
N VAL A 65 -5.64 3.06 -0.95
CA VAL A 65 -4.58 2.88 -1.96
C VAL A 65 -4.30 4.20 -2.67
N LEU A 66 -5.34 4.92 -3.09
CA LEU A 66 -5.22 6.21 -3.76
C LEU A 66 -4.66 7.30 -2.83
N SER A 67 -5.04 7.29 -1.55
CA SER A 67 -4.49 8.21 -0.54
C SER A 67 -2.97 8.03 -0.38
N ILE A 68 -2.50 6.78 -0.22
CA ILE A 68 -1.06 6.50 -0.12
C ILE A 68 -0.33 6.90 -1.42
N ARG A 69 -0.93 6.62 -2.59
CA ARG A 69 -0.37 7.06 -3.87
C ARG A 69 -0.21 8.58 -3.93
N ALA A 70 -1.21 9.34 -3.50
CA ALA A 70 -1.16 10.80 -3.51
C ALA A 70 0.00 11.33 -2.64
N GLN A 71 0.18 10.76 -1.45
CA GLN A 71 1.30 11.11 -0.56
C GLN A 71 2.66 10.80 -1.21
N CYS A 72 2.78 9.68 -1.94
CA CYS A 72 3.99 9.32 -2.68
C CYS A 72 4.28 10.31 -3.82
N ILE A 73 3.25 10.73 -4.57
CA ILE A 73 3.39 11.70 -5.66
C ILE A 73 3.86 13.05 -5.12
N GLU A 74 3.24 13.54 -4.04
CA GLU A 74 3.58 14.81 -3.40
C GLU A 74 5.06 14.87 -3.00
N GLN A 75 5.63 13.74 -2.54
CA GLN A 75 7.01 13.64 -2.08
C GLN A 75 7.97 13.01 -3.09
N LYS A 76 7.52 12.78 -4.34
CA LYS A 76 8.33 12.17 -5.41
C LYS A 76 8.94 10.83 -5.02
N VAL A 77 8.17 9.97 -4.35
CA VAL A 77 8.54 8.59 -4.03
C VAL A 77 7.84 7.64 -5.00
N ALA A 78 8.54 6.60 -5.48
CA ALA A 78 7.92 5.63 -6.37
C ALA A 78 6.77 4.90 -5.66
N PHE A 79 5.71 4.59 -6.40
CA PHE A 79 4.54 3.91 -5.88
C PHE A 79 4.15 2.74 -6.76
N GLN A 80 3.85 1.60 -6.13
CA GLN A 80 3.34 0.41 -6.81
C GLN A 80 2.09 -0.13 -6.13
N PHE A 81 1.01 -0.24 -6.91
CA PHE A 81 -0.15 -1.03 -6.51
C PHE A 81 0.01 -2.48 -6.99
N ARG A 82 0.42 -3.36 -6.08
CA ARG A 82 0.86 -4.71 -6.41
C ARG A 82 -0.28 -5.69 -6.60
N GLN A 83 -1.28 -5.67 -5.73
CA GLN A 83 -2.43 -6.57 -5.83
C GLN A 83 -3.69 -6.02 -5.14
N CYS A 84 -4.86 -6.31 -5.70
CA CYS A 84 -6.12 -6.17 -4.99
C CYS A 84 -6.18 -7.15 -3.79
N GLY A 85 -7.17 -6.98 -2.90
CA GLY A 85 -7.55 -8.02 -1.94
C GLY A 85 -8.63 -8.95 -2.51
N SER A 86 -8.76 -10.18 -2.01
CA SER A 86 -9.89 -11.06 -2.39
C SER A 86 -11.24 -10.41 -2.08
N ASN A 87 -11.30 -9.61 -1.00
CA ASN A 87 -12.39 -8.68 -0.73
C ASN A 87 -11.89 -7.26 -1.06
N PHE A 88 -12.40 -6.66 -2.12
CA PHE A 88 -11.95 -5.36 -2.63
C PHE A 88 -13.11 -4.37 -2.67
N ILE A 89 -12.97 -3.22 -2.02
CA ILE A 89 -13.99 -2.17 -1.99
C ILE A 89 -13.57 -1.06 -2.95
N LYS A 90 -14.44 -0.69 -3.88
CA LYS A 90 -14.26 0.44 -4.79
C LYS A 90 -15.60 1.15 -5.00
N ASP A 91 -15.62 2.47 -4.88
CA ASP A 91 -16.81 3.31 -5.03
C ASP A 91 -17.97 2.84 -4.11
N GLY A 92 -17.63 2.49 -2.86
CA GLY A 92 -18.59 1.98 -1.86
C GLY A 92 -19.09 0.55 -2.11
N LYS A 93 -18.69 -0.11 -3.19
CA LYS A 93 -19.12 -1.47 -3.54
C LYS A 93 -18.04 -2.50 -3.23
N LEU A 94 -18.44 -3.59 -2.58
CA LEU A 94 -17.60 -4.76 -2.33
C LEU A 94 -17.58 -5.70 -3.55
N TYR A 95 -16.39 -6.06 -3.99
CA TYR A 95 -16.10 -7.04 -5.04
C TYR A 95 -15.35 -8.21 -4.44
N ARG A 96 -15.80 -9.44 -4.76
CA ARG A 96 -15.07 -10.67 -4.44
C ARG A 96 -14.26 -11.09 -5.66
N LEU A 97 -12.94 -10.98 -5.56
CA LEU A 97 -12.03 -11.26 -6.66
C LEU A 97 -11.38 -12.64 -6.48
N PRO A 98 -11.40 -13.51 -7.50
CA PRO A 98 -10.59 -14.74 -7.49
C PRO A 98 -9.11 -14.42 -7.32
N VAL A 99 -8.39 -15.22 -6.52
CA VAL A 99 -6.95 -15.01 -6.22
C VAL A 99 -6.10 -14.85 -7.50
N LYS A 100 -6.39 -15.66 -8.53
CA LYS A 100 -5.70 -15.59 -9.84
C LYS A 100 -5.85 -14.25 -10.58
N LEU A 101 -6.79 -13.40 -10.17
CA LEU A 101 -7.07 -12.10 -10.80
C LEU A 101 -6.53 -10.92 -10.00
N LEU A 102 -6.07 -11.08 -8.75
CA LEU A 102 -5.73 -9.94 -7.88
C LEU A 102 -4.64 -9.03 -8.45
N THR A 103 -3.55 -9.63 -8.92
CA THR A 103 -2.41 -8.90 -9.50
C THR A 103 -2.76 -8.33 -10.88
N SER A 104 -3.48 -9.07 -11.71
CA SER A 104 -3.84 -8.60 -13.06
C SER A 104 -4.84 -7.44 -13.01
N GLN A 105 -5.80 -7.48 -12.07
CA GLN A 105 -6.73 -6.38 -11.83
C GLN A 105 -6.03 -5.15 -11.24
N ALA A 106 -5.08 -5.32 -10.31
CA ALA A 106 -4.29 -4.20 -9.81
C ALA A 106 -3.46 -3.53 -10.91
N ARG A 107 -2.82 -4.31 -11.80
CA ARG A 107 -2.08 -3.77 -12.96
C ARG A 107 -2.98 -2.98 -13.91
N LYS A 108 -4.19 -3.47 -14.18
CA LYS A 108 -5.17 -2.77 -15.04
C LYS A 108 -5.64 -1.43 -14.46
N ALA A 109 -5.52 -1.22 -13.15
CA ALA A 109 -5.81 0.09 -12.56
C ALA A 109 -4.82 1.16 -13.07
N ASN A 110 -3.63 0.76 -13.52
CA ASN A 110 -2.62 1.64 -14.13
C ASN A 110 -2.29 2.88 -13.27
N ILE A 111 -2.15 2.68 -11.96
CA ILE A 111 -1.91 3.76 -10.99
C ILE A 111 -0.49 3.79 -10.42
N ASN A 112 0.41 2.94 -10.90
CA ASN A 112 1.82 3.01 -10.49
C ASN A 112 2.40 4.38 -10.84
N TYR A 113 3.36 4.85 -10.04
CA TYR A 113 4.01 6.14 -10.23
C TYR A 113 5.51 5.97 -10.09
N GLN A 114 6.24 6.67 -10.95
CA GLN A 114 7.69 6.83 -10.92
C GLN A 114 7.98 8.33 -11.07
N PRO A 115 8.75 8.93 -10.15
CA PRO A 115 9.09 10.36 -10.16
C PRO A 115 10.06 10.75 -11.28
#